data_AF-A0A1E3GVJ4-F1
#
_entry.id   AF-A0A1E3GVJ4-F1
#
_cell.length_a   1.000
_cell.length_b   1.000
_cell.length_c   1.000
_cell.angle_alpha   90.00
_cell.angle_beta   90.00
_cell.angle_gamma   90.00
#
_symmetry.space_group_name_H-M   'P 1'
#
loop_
_entity.id
_entity.type
_entity.pdbx_description
1 polymer ?
#
loop_
_entity_poly.entity_id
_entity_poly.type
_entity_poly.pdbx_seq_one_letter_code
_entity_poly.pdbx_strand_id
1 'polypeptide(L)'
;MQQEPAVTPVSIMPGQNAQQLLEQICDWGPMTTIVIHGGSVFEFGGPFPRGSVAEGFYNLQADGHGFHGHLNLQKVEQISFQTKPHRGRESYAFVFEDANGDVIFKVFLGRDEQGELITSQREKFYQLMQQFQ
;
A
#
# COMPACT_ATOMS: atom_id res chain seq x y z
N MET A 1 30.78 -13.53 -11.13
CA MET A 1 29.99 -13.90 -9.94
C MET A 1 29.05 -12.75 -9.67
N GLN A 2 27.80 -12.86 -10.08
CA GLN A 2 26.78 -11.87 -9.73
C GLN A 2 26.42 -12.16 -8.27
N GLN A 3 26.70 -11.23 -7.37
CA GLN A 3 26.24 -11.32 -5.99
C GLN A 3 24.72 -11.25 -6.02
N GLU A 4 24.07 -12.30 -5.53
CA GLU A 4 22.65 -12.25 -5.20
C GLU A 4 22.44 -11.07 -4.24
N PRO A 5 21.45 -10.20 -4.48
CA PRO A 5 21.19 -9.10 -3.56
C PRO A 5 20.83 -9.71 -2.21
N ALA A 6 21.47 -9.22 -1.15
CA ALA A 6 21.13 -9.59 0.22
C ALA A 6 19.61 -9.45 0.41
N VAL A 7 18.95 -10.55 0.77
CA VAL A 7 17.53 -10.57 1.09
C VAL A 7 17.39 -9.80 2.40
N THR A 8 17.09 -8.51 2.31
CA THR A 8 16.65 -7.74 3.48
C THR A 8 15.41 -8.45 4.04
N PRO A 9 15.33 -8.76 5.35
CA PRO A 9 14.16 -9.38 5.91
C PRO A 9 12.94 -8.51 5.57
N VAL A 10 12.04 -9.08 4.78
CA VAL A 10 10.79 -8.43 4.41
C VAL A 10 9.93 -8.51 5.65
N SER A 11 9.60 -7.36 6.25
CA SER A 11 8.52 -7.33 7.23
C SER A 11 7.22 -7.59 6.48
N ILE A 12 6.45 -8.56 6.98
CA ILE A 12 5.23 -9.06 6.34
C ILE A 12 4.09 -8.98 7.35
N MET A 13 3.04 -8.24 7.01
CA MET A 13 1.79 -8.22 7.75
C MET A 13 0.83 -9.29 7.17
N PRO A 14 0.20 -10.14 8.00
CA PRO A 14 -0.82 -11.09 7.53
C PRO A 14 -2.00 -10.41 6.84
N GLY A 15 -2.53 -11.01 5.78
CA GLY A 15 -3.62 -10.44 4.97
C GLY A 15 -4.92 -10.18 5.76
N GLN A 16 -5.15 -10.91 6.85
CA GLN A 16 -6.25 -10.65 7.78
C GLN A 16 -6.22 -9.23 8.41
N ASN A 17 -5.05 -8.59 8.45
CA ASN A 17 -4.90 -7.22 8.94
C ASN A 17 -5.12 -6.16 7.84
N ALA A 18 -5.42 -6.56 6.60
CA ALA A 18 -5.60 -5.64 5.47
C ALA A 18 -6.64 -4.57 5.73
N GLN A 19 -7.83 -4.94 6.22
CA GLN A 19 -8.88 -3.96 6.49
C GLN A 19 -8.42 -2.93 7.52
N GLN A 20 -7.84 -3.38 8.64
CA GLN A 20 -7.33 -2.52 9.70
C GLN A 20 -6.27 -1.54 9.17
N LEU A 21 -5.34 -2.03 8.35
CA LEU A 21 -4.34 -1.17 7.72
C LEU A 21 -5.00 -0.11 6.82
N LEU A 22 -5.93 -0.53 5.96
CA LEU A 22 -6.61 0.37 5.03
C LEU A 22 -7.41 1.47 5.76
N GLU A 23 -8.11 1.10 6.84
CA GLU A 23 -8.80 2.06 7.71
C GLU A 23 -7.82 3.03 8.38
N GLN A 24 -6.66 2.54 8.84
CA GLN A 24 -5.64 3.38 9.49
C GLN A 24 -5.00 4.39 8.53
N ILE A 25 -4.72 4.01 7.28
CA ILE A 25 -4.04 4.89 6.31
C ILE A 25 -4.98 5.97 5.72
N CYS A 26 -6.29 5.87 5.92
CA CYS A 26 -7.24 6.90 5.50
C CYS A 26 -6.89 8.28 6.09
N ASP A 27 -6.39 8.31 7.32
CA ASP A 27 -6.06 9.55 8.05
C ASP A 27 -4.57 9.94 7.90
N TRP A 28 -3.84 9.35 6.95
CA TRP A 28 -2.42 9.66 6.72
C TRP A 28 -2.19 10.83 5.76
N GLY A 29 -3.24 11.33 5.13
CA GLY A 29 -3.17 12.38 4.11
C GLY A 29 -2.93 11.82 2.71
N PRO A 30 -2.43 12.63 1.75
CA PRO A 30 -2.25 12.20 0.37
C PRO A 30 -1.29 11.01 0.23
N MET A 31 -1.65 10.05 -0.62
CA MET A 31 -0.91 8.84 -0.95
C MET A 31 -1.00 8.58 -2.46
N THR A 32 -0.43 7.47 -2.92
CA THR A 32 -0.63 6.99 -4.30
C THR A 32 -1.00 5.53 -4.31
N THR A 33 -2.21 5.21 -4.77
CA THR A 33 -2.64 3.83 -4.97
C THR A 33 -2.34 3.41 -6.40
N ILE A 34 -1.73 2.23 -6.57
CA ILE A 34 -1.40 1.67 -7.88
C ILE A 34 -2.10 0.33 -8.08
N VAL A 35 -2.79 0.20 -9.20
CA VAL A 35 -3.35 -1.07 -9.70
C VAL A 35 -2.67 -1.43 -11.01
N ILE A 36 -2.23 -2.67 -11.14
CA ILE A 36 -1.60 -3.19 -12.36
C ILE A 36 -2.53 -4.21 -12.98
N HIS A 37 -2.90 -4.01 -14.25
CA HIS A 37 -3.76 -4.95 -14.96
C HIS A 37 -3.41 -4.98 -16.45
N GLY A 38 -3.22 -6.18 -17.02
CA GLY A 38 -2.95 -6.35 -18.45
C GLY A 38 -1.70 -5.62 -18.94
N GLY A 39 -0.69 -5.43 -18.09
CA GLY A 39 0.52 -4.65 -18.41
C GLY A 39 0.34 -3.13 -18.37
N SER A 40 -0.85 -2.64 -18.02
CA SER A 40 -1.12 -1.23 -17.75
C SER A 40 -0.99 -0.91 -16.27
N VAL A 41 -0.62 0.33 -15.97
CA VAL A 41 -0.49 0.87 -14.61
C VAL A 41 -1.50 1.99 -14.44
N PHE A 42 -2.36 1.86 -13.44
CA PHE A 42 -3.35 2.87 -13.07
C PHE A 42 -2.94 3.46 -11.73
N GLU A 43 -2.84 4.78 -11.67
CA GLU A 43 -2.44 5.49 -10.47
C GLU A 43 -3.57 6.39 -10.00
N PHE A 44 -3.84 6.34 -8.70
CA PHE A 44 -4.73 7.27 -8.03
C PHE A 44 -3.96 8.06 -6.97
N GLY A 45 -3.85 9.37 -7.18
CA GLY A 45 -3.26 10.30 -6.22
C GLY A 45 -4.31 10.92 -5.31
N GLY A 46 -4.03 10.98 -4.01
CA GLY A 46 -4.93 11.52 -3.00
C GLY A 46 -4.96 10.67 -1.74
N PRO A 47 -5.71 11.08 -0.71
CA PRO A 47 -5.88 10.26 0.49
C PRO A 47 -6.53 8.92 0.14
N PHE A 48 -6.14 7.87 0.88
CA PHE A 48 -6.82 6.59 0.73
C PHE A 48 -8.28 6.73 1.20
N PRO A 49 -9.27 6.30 0.39
CA PRO A 49 -10.68 6.50 0.73
C PRO A 49 -11.10 5.63 1.91
N ARG A 50 -12.01 6.17 2.74
CA ARG A 50 -12.69 5.36 3.76
C ARG A 50 -13.53 4.28 3.09
N GLY A 51 -13.91 3.26 3.84
CA GLY A 51 -14.74 2.20 3.31
C GLY A 51 -15.51 1.43 4.38
N SER A 52 -16.32 0.49 3.92
CA SER A 52 -17.10 -0.39 4.78
C SER A 52 -17.28 -1.76 4.14
N VAL A 53 -17.42 -2.79 4.98
CA VAL A 53 -17.64 -4.16 4.51
C VAL A 53 -19.11 -4.38 4.18
N ALA A 54 -19.39 -4.79 2.94
CA ALA A 54 -20.71 -5.24 2.50
C ALA A 54 -20.54 -6.18 1.30
N GLU A 55 -21.46 -7.15 1.15
CA GLU A 55 -21.48 -8.11 0.03
C GLU A 55 -20.16 -8.87 -0.21
N GLY A 56 -19.36 -9.07 0.84
CA GLY A 56 -18.08 -9.78 0.77
C GLY A 56 -16.87 -8.93 0.32
N PHE A 57 -17.04 -7.62 0.16
CA PHE A 57 -15.97 -6.69 -0.23
C PHE A 57 -15.77 -5.56 0.79
N TYR A 58 -14.58 -4.99 0.83
CA TYR A 58 -14.34 -3.67 1.43
C TYR A 58 -14.61 -2.60 0.37
N ASN A 59 -15.72 -1.87 0.54
CA ASN A 59 -16.24 -0.94 -0.45
C ASN A 59 -15.68 0.46 -0.18
N LEU A 60 -14.93 1.00 -1.14
CA LEU A 60 -14.32 2.31 -1.04
C LEU A 60 -15.35 3.41 -1.28
N GLN A 61 -15.33 4.41 -0.42
CA GLN A 61 -16.22 5.57 -0.41
C GLN A 61 -15.35 6.82 -0.49
N ALA A 62 -15.06 7.27 -1.71
CA ALA A 62 -14.41 8.55 -1.91
C ALA A 62 -15.45 9.68 -1.91
N ASP A 63 -15.13 10.81 -1.28
CA ASP A 63 -15.99 11.99 -1.28
C ASP A 63 -16.01 12.64 -2.68
N GLY A 64 -17.13 12.49 -3.39
CA GLY A 64 -17.31 13.03 -4.73
C GLY A 64 -16.41 12.36 -5.77
N HIS A 65 -15.32 13.02 -6.15
CA HIS A 65 -14.38 12.53 -7.15
C HIS A 65 -13.17 11.88 -6.46
N GLY A 66 -12.95 10.59 -6.70
CA GLY A 66 -11.80 9.91 -6.12
C GLY A 66 -11.67 8.43 -6.48
N PHE A 67 -10.94 7.68 -5.67
CA PHE A 67 -10.74 6.25 -5.88
C PHE A 67 -11.96 5.48 -5.36
N HIS A 68 -12.84 5.14 -6.28
CA HIS A 68 -13.99 4.29 -5.99
C HIS A 68 -13.66 2.85 -6.38
N GLY A 69 -14.23 1.88 -5.66
CA GLY A 69 -14.03 0.48 -5.98
C GLY A 69 -14.42 -0.46 -4.86
N HIS A 70 -14.22 -1.76 -5.12
CA HIS A 70 -14.55 -2.85 -4.22
C HIS A 70 -13.32 -3.74 -4.07
N LEU A 71 -12.75 -3.81 -2.88
CA LEU A 71 -11.56 -4.62 -2.62
C LEU A 71 -11.96 -5.99 -2.07
N ASN A 72 -11.57 -7.05 -2.76
CA ASN A 72 -11.73 -8.40 -2.24
C ASN A 72 -10.59 -8.73 -1.27
N LEU A 73 -10.74 -8.32 -0.01
CA LEU A 73 -9.69 -8.52 0.98
C LEU A 73 -9.46 -10.00 1.33
N GLN A 74 -10.40 -10.90 1.01
CA GLN A 74 -10.20 -12.35 1.18
C GLN A 74 -9.14 -12.92 0.23
N LYS A 75 -8.77 -12.19 -0.83
CA LYS A 75 -7.69 -12.57 -1.74
C LYS A 75 -6.32 -12.13 -1.26
N VAL A 76 -6.24 -11.24 -0.27
CA VAL A 76 -4.96 -10.78 0.28
C VAL A 76 -4.46 -11.85 1.24
N GLU A 77 -3.38 -12.53 0.88
CA GLU A 77 -2.69 -13.47 1.77
C GLU A 77 -1.75 -12.71 2.72
N GLN A 78 -1.05 -11.70 2.18
CA GLN A 78 -0.08 -10.94 2.95
C GLN A 78 0.09 -9.50 2.43
N ILE A 79 0.72 -8.67 3.25
CA ILE A 79 1.07 -7.30 2.94
C ILE A 79 2.56 -7.11 3.24
N SER A 80 3.36 -6.91 2.19
CA SER A 80 4.79 -6.65 2.32
C SER A 80 5.07 -5.16 2.48
N PHE A 81 5.99 -4.82 3.39
CA PHE A 81 6.52 -3.46 3.55
C PHE A 81 7.69 -3.24 2.60
N GLN A 82 7.44 -2.56 1.48
CA GLN A 82 8.47 -2.30 0.47
C GLN A 82 9.25 -1.04 0.81
N THR A 83 10.58 -1.15 0.96
CA THR A 83 11.52 -0.03 1.07
C THR A 83 12.53 -0.10 -0.08
N LYS A 84 12.31 0.68 -1.14
CA LYS A 84 13.17 0.63 -2.34
C LYS A 84 13.38 2.02 -2.93
N PRO A 85 14.59 2.39 -3.35
CA PRO A 85 14.79 3.59 -4.14
C PRO A 85 14.00 3.52 -5.46
N HIS A 86 13.27 4.58 -5.78
CA HIS A 86 12.65 4.80 -7.08
C HIS A 86 13.26 6.04 -7.71
N ARG A 87 13.91 5.89 -8.87
CA ARG A 87 14.63 6.98 -9.58
C ARG A 87 15.60 7.77 -8.68
N GLY A 88 16.30 7.06 -7.79
CA GLY A 88 17.28 7.66 -6.88
C GLY A 88 16.70 8.30 -5.61
N ARG A 89 15.38 8.24 -5.40
CA ARG A 89 14.71 8.75 -4.19
C ARG A 89 14.11 7.60 -3.39
N GLU A 90 14.09 7.71 -2.06
CA GLU A 90 13.45 6.70 -1.21
C GLU A 90 11.96 6.54 -1.58
N SER A 91 11.48 5.31 -1.68
CA SER A 91 10.07 4.99 -1.94
C SER A 91 9.60 3.86 -1.04
N TYR A 92 8.40 4.04 -0.48
CA TYR A 92 7.81 3.22 0.55
C TYR A 92 6.41 2.81 0.12
N ALA A 93 6.07 1.53 0.22
CA ALA A 93 4.74 1.04 -0.13
C ALA A 93 4.28 -0.12 0.73
N PHE A 94 2.97 -0.19 0.94
CA PHE A 94 2.27 -1.41 1.31
C PHE A 94 1.94 -2.17 0.02
N VAL A 95 2.42 -3.40 -0.10
CA VAL A 95 2.19 -4.26 -1.27
C VAL A 95 1.25 -5.37 -0.87
N PHE A 96 0.02 -5.35 -1.38
CA PHE A 96 -1.01 -6.35 -1.09
C PHE A 96 -0.85 -7.50 -2.09
N GLU A 97 -0.62 -8.70 -1.58
CA GLU A 97 -0.24 -9.87 -2.38
C GLU A 97 -1.23 -11.02 -2.14
N ASP A 98 -1.49 -11.80 -3.18
CA ASP A 98 -2.32 -13.01 -3.08
C ASP A 98 -1.51 -14.24 -2.63
N ALA A 99 -2.19 -15.38 -2.50
CA ALA A 99 -1.56 -16.63 -2.06
C ALA A 99 -0.50 -17.19 -3.04
N ASN A 100 -0.43 -16.69 -4.27
CA ASN A 100 0.61 -17.04 -5.25
C ASN A 100 1.80 -16.07 -5.18
N GLY A 101 1.72 -15.02 -4.37
CA GLY A 101 2.68 -13.91 -4.34
C GLY A 101 2.46 -12.89 -5.45
N ASP A 102 1.34 -12.94 -6.16
CA ASP A 102 1.00 -11.94 -7.17
C ASP A 102 0.52 -10.66 -6.51
N VAL A 103 0.98 -9.51 -7.01
CA VAL A 103 0.56 -8.20 -6.51
C VAL A 103 -0.88 -7.92 -6.94
N ILE A 104 -1.76 -7.71 -5.96
CA ILE A 104 -3.15 -7.28 -6.18
C ILE A 104 -3.18 -5.76 -6.43
N PHE A 105 -2.60 -4.98 -5.50
CA PHE A 105 -2.43 -3.53 -5.62
C PHE A 105 -1.35 -3.04 -4.65
N LYS A 106 -0.96 -1.77 -4.79
CA LYS A 106 0.01 -1.11 -3.88
C LYS A 106 -0.53 0.21 -3.38
N VAL A 107 -0.15 0.59 -2.16
CA VAL A 107 -0.35 1.95 -1.66
C VAL A 107 1.00 2.53 -1.25
N PHE A 108 1.45 3.55 -1.98
CA PHE A 108 2.69 4.27 -1.73
C PHE A 108 2.46 5.43 -0.79
N LEU A 109 3.44 5.68 0.08
CA LEU A 109 3.46 6.91 0.87
C LEU A 109 3.52 8.14 -0.05
N GLY A 110 2.83 9.18 0.34
CA GLY A 110 2.71 10.42 -0.41
C GLY A 110 3.97 11.27 -0.38
N ARG A 111 3.94 12.25 -1.27
CA ARG A 111 4.93 13.31 -1.36
C ARG A 111 4.23 14.67 -1.25
N ASP A 112 4.94 15.63 -0.69
CA ASP A 112 4.46 17.02 -0.65
C ASP A 112 4.56 17.70 -2.02
N GLU A 113 4.19 18.98 -2.07
CA GLU A 113 4.20 19.80 -3.29
C GLU A 113 5.61 19.98 -3.89
N GLN A 114 6.66 19.80 -3.09
CA GLN A 114 8.06 19.83 -3.51
C GLN A 114 8.55 18.43 -3.95
N GLY A 115 7.68 17.43 -3.86
CA GLY A 115 7.97 16.04 -4.17
C GLY A 115 8.75 15.32 -3.07
N GLU A 116 8.94 15.89 -1.89
CA GLU A 116 9.60 15.22 -0.77
C GLU A 116 8.65 14.26 -0.06
N LEU A 117 9.20 13.17 0.47
CA LEU A 117 8.41 12.17 1.19
C LEU A 117 7.80 12.77 2.45
N ILE A 118 6.53 12.49 2.71
CA ILE A 118 5.84 12.99 3.91
C ILE A 118 6.42 12.29 5.16
N THR A 119 7.16 13.03 5.99
CA THR A 119 7.90 12.51 7.15
C THR A 119 7.01 11.77 8.14
N SER A 120 5.83 12.31 8.46
CA SER A 120 4.89 11.70 9.41
C SER A 120 4.35 10.36 8.91
N GLN A 121 4.14 10.20 7.59
CA GLN A 121 3.77 8.91 7.00
C GLN A 121 4.91 7.91 7.09
N ARG A 122 6.15 8.34 6.83
CA ARG A 122 7.34 7.49 6.95
C ARG A 122 7.52 6.97 8.38
N GLU A 123 7.36 7.84 9.38
CA GLU A 123 7.47 7.45 10.79
C GLU A 123 6.41 6.40 11.17
N LYS A 124 5.14 6.64 10.82
CA LYS A 124 4.06 5.67 11.07
C LYS A 124 4.29 4.36 10.31
N PHE A 125 4.81 4.41 9.08
CA PHE A 125 5.16 3.22 8.29
C PHE A 125 6.21 2.37 9.02
N TYR A 126 7.29 2.98 9.50
CA TYR A 126 8.32 2.25 10.25
C TYR A 126 7.81 1.70 11.57
N GLN A 127 6.95 2.44 12.29
CA GLN A 127 6.31 1.95 13.51
C GLN A 127 5.46 0.71 13.25
N LEU A 128 4.67 0.70 12.16
CA LEU A 128 3.92 -0.48 11.75
C LEU A 128 4.85 -1.61 11.35
N MET A 129 5.87 -1.34 10.54
CA MET A 129 6.83 -2.34 10.08
C MET A 129 7.50 -3.08 11.25
N GLN A 130 7.90 -2.36 12.30
CA GLN A 130 8.52 -2.94 13.50
C GLN A 130 7.57 -3.88 14.27
N GLN A 131 6.25 -3.72 14.16
CA GLN A 131 5.29 -4.62 14.81
C GLN A 131 5.19 -5.98 14.12
N PHE A 132 5.65 -6.09 12.87
CA PHE A 132 5.57 -7.27 12.02
C PHE A 132 6.97 -7.70 11.53
N GLN A 133 7.99 -7.50 12.36
CA GLN A 133 9.37 -7.97 12.15
C GLN A 133 9.62 -9.31 12.84
#